data_AF-A0A349WBZ7-F1
#
_entry.id   AF-A0A349WBZ7-F1
#
_cell.length_a   1.000
_cell.length_b   1.000
_cell.length_c   1.000
_cell.angle_alpha   90.00
_cell.angle_beta   90.00
_cell.angle_gamma   90.00
#
_symmetry.space_group_name_H-M   'P 1'
#
loop_
_entity.id
_entity.type
_entity.pdbx_description
1 polymer ?
#
loop_
_entity_poly.entity_id
_entity_poly.type
_entity_poly.pdbx_seq_one_letter_code
_entity_poly.pdbx_strand_id
1 'polypeptide(L)' 'MIRWLIVVFLALVLINGLTPWLQRLGLGKLPGDFRFRLFGRDWYIPLASTVLLSLVLSLAVKWI' A
#
# COMPACT_ATOMS: atom_id res chain seq x y z
N MET A 1 21.88 -18.51 5.20
CA MET A 1 21.63 -17.51 4.14
C MET A 1 20.37 -17.82 3.34
N ILE A 2 20.16 -19.04 2.84
CA ILE A 2 18.97 -19.41 2.03
C ILE A 2 17.62 -19.16 2.72
N ARG A 3 17.54 -19.34 4.05
CA ARG A 3 16.32 -19.11 4.84
C ARG A 3 15.81 -17.67 4.71
N TRP A 4 16.71 -16.69 4.75
CA TRP A 4 16.36 -15.28 4.58
C TRP A 4 15.88 -14.97 3.16
N LEU A 5 16.51 -15.59 2.17
CA LEU A 5 16.12 -15.44 0.76
C LEU A 5 14.68 -15.96 0.54
N ILE A 6 14.33 -17.10 1.13
CA ILE A 6 12.97 -17.67 1.08
C ILE A 6 11.96 -16.76 1.78
N VAL A 7 12.30 -16.22 2.96
CA VAL A 7 11.40 -15.31 3.70
C VAL A 7 11.14 -14.03 2.92
N VAL A 8 12.19 -13.40 2.39
CA VAL A 8 12.05 -12.17 1.59
C VAL A 8 11.29 -12.46 0.29
N PHE A 9 11.56 -13.57 -0.38
CA PHE A 9 10.83 -13.97 -1.58
C PHE A 9 9.34 -14.16 -1.30
N LEU A 10 8.98 -14.91 -0.25
CA LEU A 10 7.58 -15.11 0.16
C LEU A 10 6.91 -13.79 0.54
N ALA A 11 7.59 -12.93 1.30
CA ALA A 11 7.08 -11.62 1.66
C ALA A 11 6.80 -10.77 0.41
N LEU A 12 7.74 -10.75 -0.55
CA LEU A 12 7.57 -10.01 -1.80
C LEU A 12 6.44 -10.58 -2.67
N VAL A 13 6.30 -11.90 -2.74
CA VAL A 13 5.19 -12.57 -3.45
C VAL A 13 3.85 -12.21 -2.80
N LEU A 14 3.76 -12.27 -1.47
CA LEU A 14 2.55 -11.86 -0.74
C LEU A 14 2.22 -10.40 -1.00
N ILE A 15 3.19 -9.50 -0.82
CA ILE A 15 2.99 -8.05 -1.01
C ILE A 15 2.54 -7.78 -2.45
N ASN A 16 3.21 -8.35 -3.46
CA ASN A 16 2.81 -8.18 -4.86
C ASN A 16 1.44 -8.78 -5.17
N GLY A 17 1.09 -9.93 -4.57
CA GLY A 17 -0.23 -10.55 -4.73
C GLY A 17 -1.36 -9.74 -4.08
N LEU A 18 -1.09 -9.08 -2.95
CA LEU A 18 -2.04 -8.23 -2.25
C LEU A 18 -2.18 -6.84 -2.91
N THR A 19 -1.12 -6.34 -3.56
CA THR A 19 -1.10 -5.03 -4.22
C THR A 19 -2.28 -4.78 -5.18
N PRO A 20 -2.64 -5.67 -6.12
CA PRO A 20 -3.78 -5.45 -7.03
C PRO A 20 -5.13 -5.48 -6.30
N TRP A 21 -5.25 -6.22 -5.20
CA TRP A 21 -6.44 -6.19 -4.33
C TRP A 21 -6.56 -4.85 -3.62
N LEU A 22 -5.47 -4.32 -3.07
CA LEU A 22 -5.42 -2.97 -2.50
C LEU A 22 -5.81 -1.91 -3.54
N GLN A 23 -5.26 -2.01 -4.76
CA GLN A 23 -5.59 -1.08 -5.85
C GLN A 23 -7.06 -1.16 -6.28
N ARG A 24 -7.67 -2.37 -6.27
CA ARG A 24 -9.10 -2.58 -6.54
C ARG A 24 -10.00 -2.01 -5.45
N LEU A 25 -9.54 -2.02 -4.20
CA LEU A 25 -10.22 -1.34 -3.07
C LEU A 25 -10.10 0.20 -3.15
N GLY A 26 -9.41 0.73 -4.16
CA GLY A 26 -9.26 2.16 -4.38
C GLY A 26 -8.02 2.77 -3.75
N LEU A 27 -7.17 2.00 -3.06
CA LEU A 27 -5.91 2.50 -2.50
C LEU A 27 -5.02 2.98 -3.66
N GLY A 28 -4.90 4.30 -3.77
CA GLY A 28 -4.17 5.05 -4.78
C GLY A 28 -5.00 5.79 -5.82
N LYS A 29 -6.32 5.71 -5.72
CA LYS A 29 -7.32 6.47 -6.49
C LYS A 29 -8.39 7.11 -5.59
N LEU A 30 -8.22 7.07 -4.27
CA LEU A 30 -9.17 7.66 -3.33
C LEU A 30 -9.17 9.19 -3.46
N PRO A 31 -10.32 9.87 -3.23
CA PRO A 31 -10.48 11.32 -3.29
C PRO A 31 -9.74 12.05 -2.14
N GLY A 32 -8.42 11.90 -2.12
CA GLY A 32 -7.48 12.36 -1.10
C GLY A 32 -6.05 11.86 -1.35
N ASP A 33 -5.85 10.92 -2.28
CA ASP A 33 -4.54 10.67 -2.88
C ASP A 33 -4.28 11.73 -3.95
N PHE A 34 -3.42 12.70 -3.65
CA PHE A 34 -3.17 13.83 -4.52
C PHE A 34 -2.27 13.39 -5.67
N ARG A 35 -2.86 13.28 -6.86
CA ARG A 35 -2.15 13.20 -8.14
C ARG A 35 -2.18 14.56 -8.78
N PHE A 36 -1.08 15.31 -8.68
CA PHE A 36 -0.96 16.59 -9.36
C PHE A 36 0.21 16.57 -10.33
N ARG A 37 0.02 17.21 -11.49
CA ARG A 37 1.06 17.32 -12.50
C ARG A 37 1.77 18.65 -12.32
N LEU A 38 3.03 18.60 -11.89
CA LEU A 38 3.87 19.78 -11.65
C LEU A 38 5.15 19.65 -12.48
N PHE A 39 5.49 20.70 -13.25
CA PHE A 39 6.63 20.71 -14.18
C PHE A 39 6.63 19.54 -15.20
N GLY A 40 5.46 19.18 -15.72
CA GLY A 40 5.32 18.08 -16.67
C GLY A 40 5.51 16.68 -16.09
N ARG A 41 5.88 16.55 -14.81
CA ARG A 41 5.99 15.29 -14.06
C ARG A 41 4.74 15.05 -13.22
N ASP A 42 4.29 13.81 -13.21
CA ASP A 42 3.18 13.37 -12.35
C ASP A 42 3.70 13.11 -10.94
N TRP A 43 3.23 13.90 -9.98
CA TRP A 43 3.50 13.71 -8.55
C TRP A 43 2.33 12.99 -7.91
N TYR A 44 2.63 11.97 -7.12
CA TYR A 44 1.64 11.14 -6.44
C TYR A 44 1.92 11.15 -4.93
N ILE A 45 1.00 11.70 -4.16
CA ILE A 45 1.06 11.73 -2.69
C ILE A 45 -0.08 10.88 -2.12
N PRO A 46 0.22 9.67 -1.61
CA PRO A 46 -0.79 8.74 -1.12
C PRO A 46 -1.29 9.08 0.31
N LEU A 47 -1.81 10.28 0.55
CA LEU A 47 -2.23 10.70 1.90
C LEU A 47 -3.41 9.86 2.42
N ALA A 48 -4.47 9.73 1.61
CA ALA A 48 -5.65 8.97 2.02
C ALA A 48 -5.33 7.48 2.17
N SER A 49 -4.55 6.91 1.25
CA SER A 49 -4.18 5.49 1.29
C SER A 49 -3.33 5.13 2.51
N THR A 50 -2.38 5.99 2.90
CA THR A 50 -1.52 5.73 4.06
C THR A 50 -2.29 5.82 5.38
N VAL A 51 -3.24 6.76 5.48
CA VAL A 51 -4.11 6.92 6.66
C VAL A 51 -5.10 5.75 6.77
N LEU A 52 -5.72 5.33 5.66
CA LEU A 52 -6.63 4.18 5.63
C LEU A 52 -5.91 2.88 6.04
N LEU A 53 -4.72 2.63 5.50
CA LEU A 53 -3.90 1.47 5.89
C LEU A 53 -3.58 1.49 7.37
N SER A 54 -3.15 2.64 7.90
CA SER A 54 -2.84 2.81 9.33
C SER A 54 -4.08 2.58 10.21
N LEU A 55 -5.26 3.06 9.80
CA LEU A 55 -6.52 2.84 10.50
C LEU A 55 -6.94 1.37 10.51
N VAL A 56 -6.87 0.69 9.35
CA VAL A 56 -7.20 -0.73 9.23
C VAL A 56 -6.25 -1.57 10.09
N LEU A 57 -4.95 -1.29 10.04
CA LEU A 57 -3.95 -1.95 10.90
C LEU A 57 -4.22 -1.69 12.38
N SER A 58 -4.50 -0.44 12.77
CA SER A 58 -4.80 -0.09 14.15
C SER A 58 -6.06 -0.80 14.67
N LEU A 59 -7.11 -0.89 13.85
CA LEU A 59 -8.31 -1.65 14.17
C LEU A 59 -8.00 -3.15 14.29
N ALA A 60 -7.28 -3.73 13.33
CA ALA A 60 -6.92 -5.14 13.37
C ALA A 60 -6.10 -5.50 14.61
N VAL A 61 -5.13 -4.66 14.99
CA VAL A 61 -4.33 -4.83 16.21
C VAL A 61 -5.20 -4.69 17.47
N LYS A 62 -6.20 -3.81 17.48
CA LYS A 62 -7.11 -3.65 18.63
C LYS A 62 -7.97 -4.90 18.87
N TRP A 63 -8.28 -5.67 17.83
CA TRP A 63 -9.11 -6.87 17.91
C TRP A 63 -8.31 -8.17 18.19
N ILE A 64 -6.98 -8.09 18.20
CA ILE A 64 -6.05 -9.17 18.58
C ILE A 64 -5.69 -9.02 20.05
#